data_AF-A0A7J5YNN1-F1
#
_entry.id   AF-A0A7J5YNN1-F1
#
_cell.length_a   1.000
_cell.length_b   1.000
_cell.length_c   1.000
_cell.angle_alpha   90.00
_cell.angle_beta   90.00
_cell.angle_gamma   90.00
#
_symmetry.space_group_name_H-M   'P 1'
#
loop_
_entity.id
_entity.type
_entity.pdbx_description
1 polymer ?
#
loop_
_entity_poly.entity_id
_entity_poly.type
_entity_poly.pdbx_seq_one_letter_code
_entity_poly.pdbx_strand_id
1 'polypeptide(L)'
;MDAKRAPQDKLACVSKCSQHVFEALSTSNSEPANADDFLSGLVYVVLKANPPRLHSNMQYVIRFGLPHSLMAGESGYYFTNLSCAVAFIEKLDGPALNLSQEEFEGYMLRQRAPSAGKRQRVVSDTQHLLEELQGRQEKLDQGMDSLSVQLQSWVHAVNSQLDEATAQFALVQTEVTAKTESSQVLSSSSHDALLQGDDKDESVLKLMDQHAGPQDTDC
;
A
#
# COMPACT_ATOMS: atom_id res chain seq x y z
N MET A 1 14.23 24.63 -13.76
CA MET A 1 14.52 26.03 -14.17
C MET A 1 15.11 26.87 -13.03
N ASP A 2 14.43 27.02 -11.89
CA ASP A 2 14.90 27.90 -10.80
C ASP A 2 16.29 27.52 -10.24
N ALA A 3 16.56 26.22 -10.11
CA ALA A 3 17.84 25.68 -9.63
C ALA A 3 19.07 26.01 -10.50
N LYS A 4 18.87 26.48 -11.75
CA LYS A 4 19.99 26.82 -12.64
C LYS A 4 20.45 28.26 -12.41
N ARG A 5 21.75 28.51 -12.46
CA ARG A 5 22.31 29.86 -12.27
C ARG A 5 22.37 30.65 -13.58
N ALA A 6 22.92 30.05 -14.63
CA ALA A 6 23.08 30.73 -15.91
C ALA A 6 21.75 30.85 -16.67
N PRO A 7 21.51 31.94 -17.40
CA PRO A 7 20.31 32.12 -18.20
C PRO A 7 20.22 31.10 -19.34
N GLN A 8 21.35 30.67 -19.89
CA GLN A 8 21.40 29.61 -20.92
C GLN A 8 20.94 28.26 -20.37
N ASP A 9 21.35 27.90 -19.15
CA ASP A 9 20.90 26.67 -18.51
C ASP A 9 19.39 26.70 -18.19
N LYS A 10 18.87 27.88 -17.86
CA LYS A 10 17.43 28.08 -17.66
C LYS A 10 16.67 27.88 -18.98
N LEU A 11 17.17 28.45 -20.08
CA LEU A 11 16.62 28.24 -21.42
C LEU A 11 16.67 26.76 -21.83
N ALA A 12 17.79 26.07 -21.58
CA ALA A 12 17.92 24.65 -21.84
C ALA A 12 16.90 23.81 -21.05
N CYS A 13 16.56 24.19 -19.81
CA CYS A 13 15.45 23.55 -19.08
C CYS A 13 14.10 23.74 -19.78
N VAL A 14 13.84 24.93 -20.32
CA VAL A 14 12.59 25.20 -21.07
C VAL A 14 12.56 24.36 -22.34
N SER A 15 13.66 24.31 -23.11
CA SER A 15 13.74 23.49 -24.32
C SER A 15 13.53 22.00 -24.05
N LYS A 16 14.16 21.45 -23.00
CA LYS A 16 13.95 20.06 -22.58
C LYS A 16 12.50 19.80 -22.16
N CYS A 17 11.90 20.73 -21.42
CA CYS A 17 10.48 20.64 -21.07
C CYS A 17 9.60 20.59 -22.33
N SER A 18 9.85 21.46 -23.30
CA SER A 18 9.10 21.50 -24.55
C SER A 18 9.27 20.22 -25.37
N GLN A 19 10.47 19.65 -25.45
CA GLN A 19 10.71 18.36 -26.10
C GLN A 19 9.89 17.24 -25.47
N HIS A 20 9.84 17.15 -24.13
CA HIS A 20 8.99 16.17 -23.45
C HIS A 20 7.50 16.40 -23.68
N VAL A 21 7.06 17.65 -23.86
CA VAL A 21 5.67 17.94 -24.24
C VAL A 21 5.39 17.42 -25.65
N PHE A 22 6.27 17.65 -26.61
CA PHE A 22 6.13 17.10 -27.97
C PHE A 22 6.12 15.57 -27.97
N GLU A 23 7.01 14.95 -27.20
CA GLU A 23 7.08 13.49 -27.05
C GLU A 23 5.77 12.93 -26.48
N ALA A 24 5.24 13.55 -25.43
CA ALA A 24 3.95 13.16 -24.85
C ALA A 24 2.79 13.31 -25.85
N LEU A 25 2.74 14.43 -26.58
CA LEU A 25 1.70 14.67 -27.60
C LEU A 25 1.80 13.69 -28.76
N SER A 26 3.01 13.33 -29.18
CA SER A 26 3.26 12.35 -30.25
C SER A 26 2.90 10.91 -29.85
N THR A 27 2.92 10.60 -28.54
CA THR A 27 2.50 9.30 -28.05
C THR A 27 0.96 9.22 -27.96
N SER A 28 0.29 10.33 -27.66
CA SER A 28 -1.16 10.37 -27.55
C SER A 28 -1.90 10.52 -28.88
N ASN A 29 -1.27 11.15 -29.89
CA ASN A 29 -1.88 11.43 -31.18
C ASN A 29 -1.09 10.74 -32.31
N SER A 30 -1.79 10.21 -33.30
CA SER A 30 -1.16 9.58 -34.47
C SER A 30 -0.54 10.58 -35.45
N GLU A 31 -0.80 11.88 -35.27
CA GLU A 31 -0.32 12.96 -36.13
C GLU A 31 0.72 13.83 -35.40
N PRO A 32 1.67 14.44 -36.14
CA PRO A 32 2.62 15.39 -35.57
C PRO A 32 1.88 16.53 -34.87
N ALA A 33 2.25 16.82 -33.62
CA ALA A 33 1.59 17.85 -32.83
C ALA A 33 1.69 19.23 -33.52
N ASN A 34 0.54 19.88 -33.70
CA ASN A 34 0.50 21.24 -34.23
C ASN A 34 0.95 22.25 -33.14
N ALA A 35 1.25 23.49 -33.56
CA ALA A 35 1.68 24.55 -32.64
C ALA A 35 0.64 24.85 -31.55
N ASP A 36 -0.66 24.78 -31.88
CA ASP A 36 -1.76 25.01 -30.92
C ASP A 36 -1.87 23.87 -29.90
N ASP A 37 -1.63 22.62 -30.31
CA ASP A 37 -1.60 21.45 -29.41
C ASP A 37 -0.43 21.58 -28.44
N PHE A 38 0.73 21.97 -28.96
CA PHE A 38 1.91 22.24 -28.15
C PHE A 38 1.67 23.37 -27.15
N LEU A 39 1.12 24.50 -27.58
CA LEU A 39 0.88 25.65 -26.70
C LEU A 39 -0.12 25.30 -25.60
N SER A 40 -1.21 24.60 -25.95
CA SER A 40 -2.21 24.12 -24.99
C SER A 40 -1.59 23.15 -23.98
N GLY A 41 -0.75 22.23 -24.44
CA GLY A 41 0.02 21.32 -23.60
C GLY A 41 0.99 22.06 -22.67
N LEU A 42 1.66 23.09 -23.17
CA LEU A 42 2.58 23.90 -22.39
C LEU A 42 1.86 24.70 -21.29
N VAL A 43 0.71 25.31 -21.60
CA VAL A 43 -0.15 25.99 -20.61
C VAL A 43 -0.54 25.01 -19.50
N TYR A 44 -0.97 23.80 -19.87
CA TYR A 44 -1.31 22.76 -18.90
C TYR A 44 -0.12 22.38 -17.99
N VAL A 45 1.07 22.17 -18.56
CA VAL A 45 2.28 21.84 -17.79
C VAL A 45 2.65 22.97 -16.83
N VAL A 46 2.56 24.25 -17.25
CA VAL A 46 2.83 25.40 -16.37
C VAL A 46 1.83 25.45 -15.21
N LEU A 47 0.54 25.28 -15.48
CA LEU A 47 -0.51 25.25 -14.45
C LEU A 47 -0.31 24.11 -13.45
N LYS A 48 0.10 22.92 -13.91
CA LYS A 48 0.32 21.75 -13.05
C LYS A 48 1.62 21.80 -12.28
N ALA A 49 2.71 22.20 -12.92
CA ALA A 49 4.02 22.24 -12.30
C ALA A 49 4.17 23.41 -11.32
N ASN A 50 3.44 24.51 -11.55
CA ASN A 50 3.52 25.76 -10.79
C ASN A 50 4.98 26.14 -10.43
N PRO A 51 5.85 26.40 -11.43
CA PRO A 51 7.28 26.57 -11.18
C PRO A 51 7.56 27.73 -10.21
N PRO A 52 8.41 27.54 -9.19
CA PRO A 52 8.71 28.60 -8.23
C PRO A 52 9.39 29.77 -8.93
N ARG A 53 9.00 30.99 -8.55
CA ARG A 53 9.58 32.24 -9.05
C ARG A 53 9.59 32.34 -10.58
N LEU A 54 8.55 31.82 -11.24
CA LEU A 54 8.45 31.76 -12.71
C LEU A 54 8.69 33.13 -13.36
N HIS A 55 7.94 34.15 -12.95
CA HIS A 55 8.08 35.50 -13.50
C HIS A 55 9.50 36.06 -13.31
N SER A 56 10.10 35.91 -12.13
CA SER A 56 11.48 36.39 -11.88
C SER A 56 12.50 35.64 -12.75
N ASN A 57 12.34 34.33 -12.92
CA ASN A 57 13.20 33.52 -13.77
C ASN A 57 13.11 33.92 -15.25
N MET A 58 11.90 34.19 -15.75
CA MET A 58 11.69 34.65 -17.12
C MET A 58 12.32 36.02 -17.35
N GLN A 59 12.09 36.98 -16.46
CA GLN A 59 12.69 38.31 -16.56
C GLN A 59 14.22 38.27 -16.47
N TYR A 60 14.77 37.38 -15.63
CA TYR A 60 16.21 37.15 -15.56
C TYR A 60 16.76 36.65 -16.90
N VAL A 61 16.08 35.69 -17.55
CA VAL A 61 16.46 35.19 -18.87
C VAL A 61 16.35 36.28 -19.94
N ILE A 62 15.29 37.09 -19.94
CA ILE A 62 15.12 38.21 -20.88
C ILE A 62 16.24 39.24 -20.73
N ARG A 63 16.63 39.55 -19.48
CA ARG A 63 17.60 40.63 -19.19
C ARG A 63 19.06 40.21 -19.39
N PHE A 64 19.39 38.96 -19.08
CA PHE A 64 20.78 38.48 -19.04
C PHE A 64 21.07 37.34 -20.03
N GLY A 65 20.06 36.86 -20.76
CA GLY A 65 20.24 35.86 -21.81
C GLY A 65 20.96 36.42 -23.03
N LEU A 66 21.63 35.54 -23.77
CA LEU A 66 22.30 35.93 -25.01
C LEU A 66 21.23 36.21 -26.09
N PRO A 67 21.26 37.38 -26.76
CA PRO A 67 20.27 37.73 -27.77
C PRO A 67 20.15 36.68 -28.88
N HIS A 68 21.25 36.03 -29.28
CA HIS A 68 21.22 34.99 -30.31
C HIS A 68 20.39 33.76 -29.89
N SER A 69 20.46 33.29 -28.64
CA SER A 69 19.65 32.14 -28.17
C SER A 69 18.18 32.48 -27.93
N LEU A 70 17.88 33.77 -27.73
CA LEU A 70 16.52 34.27 -27.49
C LEU A 70 15.80 34.67 -28.77
N MET A 71 16.54 35.27 -29.71
CA MET A 71 16.01 35.82 -30.96
C MET A 71 16.17 34.86 -32.15
N ALA A 72 16.97 33.80 -32.01
CA ALA A 72 17.17 32.78 -33.04
C ALA A 72 17.23 31.36 -32.45
N GLY A 73 16.75 30.39 -33.23
CA GLY A 73 16.78 28.96 -32.89
C GLY A 73 15.56 28.45 -32.11
N GLU A 74 15.57 27.14 -31.86
CA GLU A 74 14.48 26.41 -31.18
C GLU A 74 14.22 26.91 -29.74
N SER A 75 15.28 27.27 -29.01
CA SER A 75 15.16 27.74 -27.62
C SER A 75 14.39 29.06 -27.52
N GLY A 76 14.58 29.98 -28.47
CA GLY A 76 13.84 31.23 -28.55
C GLY A 76 12.36 31.01 -28.84
N TYR A 77 12.03 30.06 -29.72
CA TYR A 77 10.66 29.66 -30.00
C TYR A 77 9.97 29.10 -28.74
N TYR A 78 10.61 28.17 -28.02
CA TYR A 78 10.04 27.62 -26.79
C TYR A 78 9.89 28.65 -25.68
N PHE A 79 10.86 29.57 -25.55
CA PHE A 79 10.79 30.65 -24.57
C PHE A 79 9.68 31.66 -24.89
N THR A 80 9.46 31.94 -26.17
CA THR A 80 8.35 32.79 -26.62
C THR A 80 7.00 32.12 -26.32
N ASN A 81 6.87 30.82 -26.60
CA ASN A 81 5.66 30.06 -26.25
C ASN A 81 5.42 30.02 -24.74
N LEU A 82 6.46 29.89 -23.93
CA LEU A 82 6.35 30.00 -22.47
C LEU A 82 5.84 31.40 -22.06
N SER A 83 6.32 32.45 -22.72
CA SER A 83 5.87 33.82 -22.47
C SER A 83 4.41 34.01 -22.84
N CYS A 84 3.97 33.46 -23.97
CA CYS A 84 2.56 33.42 -24.37
C CYS A 84 1.70 32.65 -23.37
N ALA A 85 2.17 31.48 -22.92
CA ALA A 85 1.45 30.66 -21.95
C ALA A 85 1.25 31.38 -20.61
N VAL A 86 2.28 32.06 -20.09
CA VAL A 86 2.17 32.83 -18.86
C VAL A 86 1.23 34.02 -19.02
N ALA A 87 1.36 34.78 -20.12
CA ALA A 87 0.47 35.91 -20.40
C ALA A 87 -0.99 35.47 -20.59
N PHE A 88 -1.21 34.27 -21.17
CA PHE A 88 -2.54 33.66 -21.27
C PHE A 88 -3.10 33.33 -19.89
N ILE A 89 -2.32 32.70 -19.02
CA ILE A 89 -2.74 32.36 -17.65
C ILE A 89 -3.07 33.62 -16.83
N GLU A 90 -2.29 34.69 -16.99
CA GLU A 90 -2.52 35.97 -16.30
C GLU A 90 -3.84 36.65 -16.70
N LYS A 91 -4.28 36.44 -17.94
CA LYS A 91 -5.50 37.05 -18.51
C LYS A 91 -6.63 36.03 -18.72
N LEU A 92 -6.53 34.88 -18.06
CA LEU A 92 -7.43 33.77 -18.28
C LEU A 92 -8.84 34.10 -17.77
N ASP A 93 -9.84 33.92 -18.63
CA ASP A 93 -11.25 34.17 -18.36
C ASP A 93 -12.14 32.94 -18.67
N GLY A 94 -13.41 32.99 -18.26
CA GLY A 94 -14.38 31.93 -18.53
C GLY A 94 -14.56 31.63 -20.02
N PRO A 95 -14.79 32.64 -20.87
CA PRO A 95 -14.92 32.46 -22.32
C PRO A 95 -13.72 31.78 -23.00
N ALA A 96 -12.48 32.08 -22.58
CA ALA A 96 -11.28 31.41 -23.11
C ALA A 96 -11.24 29.91 -22.82
N LEU A 97 -11.97 29.45 -21.80
CA LEU A 97 -12.11 28.03 -21.45
C LEU A 97 -13.41 27.41 -21.95
N ASN A 98 -14.21 28.13 -22.75
CA ASN A 98 -15.57 27.74 -23.12
C ASN A 98 -16.49 27.48 -21.92
N LEU A 99 -16.32 28.25 -20.84
CA LEU A 99 -17.13 28.18 -19.63
C LEU A 99 -18.01 29.42 -19.49
N SER A 100 -19.17 29.27 -18.88
CA SER A 100 -19.95 30.43 -18.43
C SER A 100 -19.23 31.15 -17.29
N GLN A 101 -19.49 32.45 -17.12
CA GLN A 101 -18.88 33.24 -16.04
C GLN A 101 -19.19 32.66 -14.65
N GLU A 102 -20.43 32.19 -14.46
CA GLU A 102 -20.87 31.57 -13.20
C GLU A 102 -20.13 30.25 -12.90
N GLU A 103 -19.89 29.42 -13.91
CA GLU A 103 -19.13 28.18 -13.75
C GLU A 103 -17.66 28.47 -13.45
N PHE A 104 -17.07 29.43 -14.17
CA PHE A 104 -15.70 29.85 -13.96
C PHE A 104 -15.48 30.37 -12.53
N GLU A 105 -16.33 31.30 -12.06
CA GLU A 105 -16.29 31.81 -10.69
C GLU A 105 -16.53 30.70 -9.66
N GLY A 106 -17.46 29.79 -9.92
CA GLY A 106 -17.70 28.62 -9.08
C GLY A 106 -16.46 27.74 -8.90
N TYR A 107 -15.65 27.55 -9.96
CA TYR A 107 -14.38 26.83 -9.87
C TYR A 107 -13.30 27.65 -9.15
N MET A 108 -13.19 28.95 -9.43
CA MET A 108 -12.19 29.83 -8.81
C MET A 108 -12.40 30.00 -7.29
N LEU A 109 -13.66 30.11 -6.84
CA LEU A 109 -14.01 30.14 -5.41
C LEU A 109 -14.01 28.75 -4.76
N ARG A 110 -13.64 27.70 -5.51
CA ARG A 110 -13.62 26.30 -5.07
C ARG A 110 -14.99 25.79 -4.57
N GLN A 111 -16.08 26.43 -5.00
CA GLN A 111 -17.45 26.01 -4.68
C GLN A 111 -17.90 24.83 -5.55
N ARG A 112 -17.34 24.73 -6.76
CA ARG A 112 -17.45 23.56 -7.64
C ARG A 112 -16.06 22.95 -7.86
N ALA A 113 -16.01 21.63 -8.03
CA ALA A 113 -14.83 20.97 -8.58
C ALA A 113 -15.19 20.34 -9.93
N PRO A 114 -14.35 20.50 -10.98
CA PRO A 114 -14.66 20.07 -12.34
C PRO A 114 -14.83 18.54 -12.49
N SER A 115 -14.42 17.78 -11.47
CA SER A 115 -14.51 16.31 -11.41
C SER A 115 -15.21 15.80 -10.14
N ALA A 116 -15.88 16.67 -9.38
CA ALA A 116 -16.55 16.28 -8.13
C ALA A 116 -17.47 15.05 -8.35
N GLY A 117 -18.23 14.99 -9.43
CA GLY A 117 -19.17 13.90 -9.68
C GLY A 117 -18.52 12.51 -9.79
N LYS A 118 -17.36 12.37 -10.44
CA LYS A 118 -16.70 11.06 -10.62
C LYS A 118 -15.82 10.71 -9.42
N ARG A 119 -15.04 11.65 -8.89
CA ARG A 119 -14.20 11.37 -7.71
C ARG A 119 -15.02 11.17 -6.45
N GLN A 120 -16.07 11.96 -6.22
CA GLN A 120 -16.93 11.79 -5.04
C GLN A 120 -17.68 10.46 -5.09
N ARG A 121 -18.15 10.03 -6.28
CA ARG A 121 -18.75 8.70 -6.46
C ARG A 121 -17.75 7.59 -6.20
N VAL A 122 -16.57 7.63 -6.82
CA VAL A 122 -15.52 6.62 -6.60
C VAL A 122 -15.12 6.56 -5.12
N VAL A 123 -15.00 7.71 -4.44
CA VAL A 123 -14.70 7.75 -2.99
C VAL A 123 -15.84 7.17 -2.16
N SER A 124 -17.10 7.47 -2.49
CA SER A 124 -18.26 6.90 -1.81
C SER A 124 -18.37 5.39 -2.04
N ASP A 125 -18.18 4.94 -3.27
CA ASP A 125 -18.26 3.52 -3.66
C ASP A 125 -17.13 2.72 -3.00
N THR A 126 -15.91 3.28 -2.96
CA THR A 126 -14.77 2.66 -2.27
C THR A 126 -14.96 2.62 -0.76
N GLN A 127 -15.55 3.64 -0.14
CA GLN A 127 -15.90 3.63 1.29
C GLN A 127 -16.89 2.50 1.62
N HIS A 128 -17.97 2.38 0.84
CA HIS A 128 -18.95 1.32 1.05
C HIS A 128 -18.33 -0.08 0.88
N LEU A 129 -17.46 -0.26 -0.11
CA LEU A 129 -16.77 -1.54 -0.32
C LEU A 129 -15.86 -1.89 0.86
N LEU A 130 -15.18 -0.91 1.45
CA LEU A 130 -14.32 -1.11 2.62
C LEU A 130 -15.15 -1.49 3.86
N GLU A 131 -16.29 -0.85 4.08
CA GLU A 131 -17.20 -1.22 5.18
C GLU A 131 -17.76 -2.65 5.00
N GLU A 132 -18.12 -3.03 3.77
CA GLU A 132 -18.56 -4.40 3.47
C GLU A 132 -17.44 -5.41 3.76
N LEU A 133 -16.22 -5.14 3.28
CA LEU A 133 -15.07 -6.02 3.52
C LEU A 133 -14.74 -6.12 5.01
N GLN A 134 -14.80 -5.02 5.75
CA GLN A 134 -14.59 -5.01 7.19
C GLN A 134 -15.63 -5.89 7.90
N GLY A 135 -16.92 -5.74 7.56
CA GLY A 135 -17.98 -6.57 8.15
C GLY A 135 -17.86 -8.06 7.79
N ARG A 136 -17.31 -8.38 6.61
CA ARG A 136 -17.01 -9.78 6.22
C ARG A 136 -15.82 -10.34 6.98
N GLN A 137 -14.77 -9.55 7.18
CA GLN A 137 -13.59 -9.94 7.96
C GLN A 137 -13.99 -10.20 9.41
N GLU A 138 -14.81 -9.33 10.02
CA GLU A 138 -15.26 -9.50 11.40
C GLU A 138 -16.09 -10.78 11.59
N LYS A 139 -16.99 -11.10 10.64
CA LYS A 139 -17.74 -12.37 10.66
C LYS A 139 -16.85 -13.58 10.51
N LEU A 140 -15.80 -13.48 9.69
CA LEU A 140 -14.83 -14.55 9.51
C LEU A 140 -14.06 -14.79 10.80
N ASP A 141 -13.58 -13.73 11.45
CA ASP A 141 -12.85 -13.80 12.71
C ASP A 141 -13.71 -14.39 13.82
N GLN A 142 -14.97 -13.93 13.96
CA GLN A 142 -15.93 -14.52 14.91
C GLN A 142 -16.20 -16.01 14.64
N GLY A 143 -16.28 -16.41 13.36
CA GLY A 143 -16.44 -17.80 12.96
C GLY A 143 -15.22 -18.66 13.32
N MET A 144 -14.02 -18.11 13.14
CA MET A 144 -12.76 -18.75 13.51
C MET A 144 -12.64 -18.95 15.03
N ASP A 145 -12.98 -17.93 15.81
CA ASP A 145 -12.96 -18.00 17.28
C ASP A 145 -13.99 -19.02 17.80
N SER A 146 -15.20 -19.01 17.24
CA SER A 146 -16.24 -19.98 17.57
C SER A 146 -15.80 -21.42 17.30
N LEU A 147 -15.23 -21.66 16.11
CA LEU A 147 -14.72 -22.98 15.75
C LEU A 147 -13.56 -23.41 16.66
N SER A 148 -12.68 -22.49 17.03
CA SER A 148 -11.58 -22.74 17.96
C SER A 148 -12.07 -23.22 19.32
N VAL A 149 -13.08 -22.53 19.88
CA VAL A 149 -13.72 -22.91 21.15
C VAL A 149 -14.41 -24.27 21.04
N GLN A 150 -15.14 -24.52 19.95
CA GLN A 150 -15.77 -25.82 19.72
C GLN A 150 -14.76 -26.96 19.62
N LEU A 151 -13.65 -26.73 18.92
CA LEU A 151 -12.58 -27.72 18.77
C LEU A 151 -11.92 -28.02 20.12
N GLN A 152 -11.60 -26.99 20.91
CA GLN A 152 -11.04 -27.17 22.26
C GLN A 152 -11.99 -27.96 23.17
N SER A 153 -13.29 -27.61 23.16
CA SER A 153 -14.30 -28.34 23.93
C SER A 153 -14.40 -29.80 23.49
N TRP A 154 -14.36 -30.06 22.19
CA TRP A 154 -14.43 -31.42 21.65
C TRP A 154 -13.20 -32.24 22.06
N VAL A 155 -12.00 -31.67 21.94
CA VAL A 155 -10.75 -32.30 22.39
C VAL A 155 -10.83 -32.64 23.88
N HIS A 156 -11.32 -31.71 24.71
CA HIS A 156 -11.47 -31.95 26.13
C HIS A 156 -12.45 -33.08 26.45
N ALA A 157 -13.58 -33.14 25.73
CA ALA A 157 -14.59 -34.19 25.89
C ALA A 157 -14.05 -35.56 25.48
N VAL A 158 -13.31 -35.64 24.37
CA VAL A 158 -12.69 -36.89 23.90
C VAL A 158 -11.63 -37.38 24.90
N ASN A 159 -10.76 -36.49 25.38
CA ASN A 159 -9.75 -36.85 26.39
C ASN A 159 -10.40 -37.33 27.68
N SER A 160 -11.44 -36.66 28.16
CA SER A 160 -12.17 -37.10 29.36
C SER A 160 -12.79 -38.48 29.20
N GLN A 161 -13.35 -38.80 28.03
CA GLN A 161 -13.90 -40.14 27.76
C GLN A 161 -12.81 -41.20 27.68
N LEU A 162 -11.66 -40.85 27.09
CA LEU A 162 -10.51 -41.75 27.02
C LEU A 162 -9.96 -42.04 28.42
N ASP A 163 -9.84 -41.02 29.27
CA ASP A 163 -9.40 -41.16 30.67
C ASP A 163 -10.37 -42.02 31.47
N GLU A 164 -11.68 -41.81 31.30
CA GLU A 164 -12.72 -42.60 31.96
C GLU A 164 -12.70 -44.07 31.51
N ALA A 165 -12.62 -44.32 30.20
CA ALA A 165 -12.51 -45.68 29.67
C ALA A 165 -11.23 -46.37 30.13
N THR A 166 -10.11 -45.65 30.20
CA THR A 166 -8.82 -46.17 30.70
C THR A 166 -8.90 -46.52 32.19
N ALA A 167 -9.53 -45.68 33.00
CA ALA A 167 -9.74 -45.93 34.42
C ALA A 167 -10.66 -47.13 34.67
N GLN A 168 -11.75 -47.26 33.89
CA GLN A 168 -12.62 -48.43 33.93
C GLN A 168 -11.87 -49.70 33.53
N PHE A 169 -11.02 -49.63 32.50
CA PHE A 169 -10.22 -50.77 32.06
C PHE A 169 -9.20 -51.19 33.14
N ALA A 170 -8.54 -50.25 33.81
CA ALA A 170 -7.62 -50.52 34.92
C ALA A 170 -8.32 -51.17 36.12
N LEU A 171 -9.55 -50.75 36.44
CA LEU A 171 -10.37 -51.37 37.48
C LEU A 171 -10.72 -52.83 37.15
N VAL A 172 -11.11 -53.10 35.91
CA VAL A 172 -11.37 -54.48 35.46
C VAL A 172 -10.09 -55.32 35.49
N GLN A 173 -8.95 -54.75 35.11
CA GLN A 173 -7.68 -55.46 35.10
C GLN A 173 -7.21 -55.82 36.51
N THR A 174 -7.35 -54.90 37.48
CA THR A 174 -7.04 -55.16 38.90
C THR A 174 -7.98 -56.19 39.53
N GLU A 175 -9.26 -56.20 39.14
CA GLU A 175 -10.22 -57.21 39.59
C GLU A 175 -9.92 -58.60 38.99
N VAL A 176 -9.42 -58.66 37.76
CA VAL A 176 -8.98 -59.89 37.09
C VAL A 176 -7.66 -60.42 37.70
N THR A 177 -6.69 -59.56 38.02
CA THR A 177 -5.46 -59.98 38.71
C THR A 177 -5.73 -60.40 40.15
N ALA A 178 -6.64 -59.73 40.87
CA ALA A 178 -7.06 -60.13 42.22
C ALA A 178 -7.83 -61.47 42.24
N LYS A 179 -8.65 -61.76 41.20
CA LYS A 179 -9.30 -63.08 41.02
C LYS A 179 -8.30 -64.17 40.61
N THR A 180 -7.22 -63.80 39.91
CA THR A 180 -6.11 -64.70 39.56
C THR A 180 -5.26 -65.03 40.79
N GLU A 181 -4.99 -64.05 41.66
CA GLU A 181 -4.29 -64.27 42.94
C GLU A 181 -5.13 -65.10 43.93
N SER A 182 -6.46 -64.95 43.94
CA SER A 182 -7.36 -65.78 44.77
C SER A 182 -7.46 -67.23 44.28
N SER A 183 -7.09 -67.51 43.02
CA SER A 183 -6.99 -68.88 42.47
C SER A 183 -5.57 -69.45 42.47
N GLN A 184 -4.54 -68.68 42.87
CA GLN A 184 -3.15 -69.15 42.98
C GLN A 184 -2.68 -69.40 44.42
N VAL A 185 -3.50 -69.17 45.46
CA VAL A 185 -3.23 -69.65 46.84
C VAL A 185 -3.59 -71.14 46.97
N LEU A 186 -3.11 -71.97 46.04
CA LEU A 186 -3.00 -73.43 46.14
C LEU A 186 -1.83 -73.91 45.26
N SER A 187 -0.65 -73.29 45.39
CA SER A 187 0.64 -74.00 45.29
C SER A 187 1.84 -73.11 45.64
N SER A 188 2.51 -73.50 46.74
CA SER A 188 3.94 -73.35 47.09
C SER A 188 4.53 -71.92 47.17
N SER A 189 4.91 -71.40 48.34
CA SER A 189 6.04 -71.77 49.22
C SER A 189 7.32 -70.95 48.96
N SER A 190 7.51 -69.95 49.82
CA SER A 190 8.73 -69.56 50.55
C SER A 190 9.98 -69.03 49.83
N HIS A 191 10.44 -67.90 50.41
CA HIS A 191 11.74 -67.20 50.31
C HIS A 191 12.00 -66.41 49.01
N ASP A 192 11.94 -65.08 48.96
CA ASP A 192 12.56 -63.97 49.74
C ASP A 192 13.95 -63.55 49.20
N ALA A 193 14.10 -62.22 49.09
CA ALA A 193 15.27 -61.41 48.73
C ALA A 193 15.78 -61.42 47.26
N LEU A 194 15.56 -60.34 46.51
CA LEU A 194 16.44 -59.15 46.49
C LEU A 194 15.96 -58.12 45.46
N LEU A 195 15.70 -56.90 45.92
CA LEU A 195 15.25 -55.76 45.12
C LEU A 195 16.40 -55.11 44.34
N GLN A 196 16.15 -54.86 43.05
CA GLN A 196 16.81 -53.87 42.21
C GLN A 196 15.82 -52.70 42.14
N GLY A 197 16.09 -51.47 42.60
CA GLY A 197 17.36 -50.76 42.68
C GLY A 197 17.40 -49.78 41.50
N ASP A 198 16.96 -48.53 41.76
CA ASP A 198 17.36 -47.28 41.09
C ASP A 198 17.02 -47.10 39.59
N ASP A 199 16.71 -45.91 39.07
CA ASP A 199 16.42 -44.56 39.59
C ASP A 199 15.94 -43.74 38.37
N LYS A 200 15.12 -42.72 38.65
CA LYS A 200 15.00 -41.39 38.00
C LYS A 200 14.96 -41.22 36.47
N ASP A 201 13.90 -40.62 35.92
CA ASP A 201 13.58 -39.18 35.92
C ASP A 201 14.70 -38.28 35.37
N GLU A 202 14.45 -37.57 34.27
CA GLU A 202 14.71 -36.13 34.27
C GLU A 202 13.90 -35.39 33.19
N SER A 203 13.02 -34.52 33.72
CA SER A 203 12.37 -33.40 33.05
C SER A 203 13.39 -32.36 32.55
N VAL A 204 12.99 -31.49 31.61
CA VAL A 204 13.25 -30.02 31.58
C VAL A 204 12.63 -29.48 30.27
N LEU A 205 11.50 -28.75 30.29
CA LEU A 205 11.27 -27.32 30.63
C LEU A 205 11.27 -26.39 29.39
N LYS A 206 10.09 -25.78 29.20
CA LYS A 206 9.77 -24.40 28.77
C LYS A 206 10.16 -23.83 27.40
N LEU A 207 9.10 -23.33 26.76
CA LEU A 207 9.03 -22.17 25.86
C LEU A 207 9.57 -20.86 26.48
N MET A 208 10.22 -20.06 25.64
CA MET A 208 10.35 -18.58 25.57
C MET A 208 11.21 -18.31 24.31
N ASP A 209 11.13 -17.25 23.51
CA ASP A 209 10.26 -16.10 23.29
C ASP A 209 10.76 -15.44 21.96
N GLN A 210 9.87 -14.69 21.31
CA GLN A 210 10.00 -13.58 20.33
C GLN A 210 11.32 -13.21 19.59
N HIS A 211 11.12 -12.96 18.29
CA HIS A 211 11.61 -11.87 17.40
C HIS A 211 13.06 -11.34 17.48
N ALA A 212 13.79 -11.47 16.36
CA ALA A 212 14.52 -10.38 15.71
C ALA A 212 14.71 -10.68 14.19
N GLY A 213 14.48 -9.68 13.34
CA GLY A 213 14.58 -9.75 11.87
C GLY A 213 16.02 -9.63 11.31
N PRO A 214 16.18 -9.13 10.07
CA PRO A 214 16.67 -9.90 8.92
C PRO A 214 18.17 -9.72 8.64
N GLN A 215 18.77 -10.64 7.88
CA GLN A 215 20.10 -10.48 7.29
C GLN A 215 20.01 -10.36 5.77
N ASP A 216 20.56 -9.26 5.28
CA ASP A 216 20.94 -8.98 3.90
C ASP A 216 21.73 -10.15 3.30
N THR A 217 21.44 -10.47 2.04
CA THR A 217 22.43 -11.08 1.14
C THR A 217 22.37 -10.40 -0.21
N ASP A 218 23.48 -9.73 -0.52
CA ASP A 218 23.89 -9.24 -1.84
C ASP A 218 23.76 -10.33 -2.92
N CYS A 219 23.14 -9.96 -4.05
CA CYS A 219 23.57 -10.21 -5.44
C CYS A 219 22.79 -9.29 -6.40
#